data_AF-A0A971D5I8-F1
#
_entry.id   AF-A0A971D5I8-F1
#
_cell.length_a   1.000
_cell.length_b   1.000
_cell.length_c   1.000
_cell.angle_alpha   90.00
_cell.angle_beta   90.00
_cell.angle_gamma   90.00
#
_symmetry.space_group_name_H-M   'P 1'
#
loop_
_entity.id
_entity.type
_entity.pdbx_description
1 polymer ?
#
loop_
_entity_poly.entity_id
_entity_poly.type
_entity_poly.pdbx_seq_one_letter_code
_entity_poly.pdbx_strand_id
1 'polypeptide(L)'
;VAWSVPFLRAAARLGVRVHVKVDTGMGRLGVRPDEAAGLCARASEAGVLAGLMSHFATADEEDTAFFELQLGRFTELAAGLKARYPSLLCHTANSAATLRGPRAHFDMVRTGIAMYGLAPANDDPFLHDLRPAMKLVSHLAGVREVGPGDSVGYGRTWIADEDTRIGVVPVGYADGVRRALGNIGEVLVAGRRCPIVGRISMDQMTVRLPGGWGRPGDEVVLFGAAGDGVAGGASVAWTWPSAPRRDERGTPRILCEEVAALLGTINYEVTCDVAPRVVRRYRGEAPAE
;
A
#
# COMPACT_ATOMS: atom_id res chain seq x y z
N VAL A 1 -17.76 4.69 15.83
CA VAL A 1 -18.03 3.24 16.00
C VAL A 1 -18.06 2.94 17.50
N ALA A 2 -19.05 2.22 18.00
CA ALA A 2 -19.21 1.88 19.42
C ALA A 2 -19.07 0.36 19.63
N TRP A 3 -18.36 -0.05 20.68
CA TRP A 3 -18.18 -1.46 21.03
C TRP A 3 -18.17 -1.70 22.56
N SER A 4 -18.70 -0.73 23.33
CA SER A 4 -18.88 -0.86 24.76
C SER A 4 -19.98 0.07 25.25
N VAL A 5 -20.60 -0.25 26.38
CA VAL A 5 -21.62 0.60 27.00
C VAL A 5 -21.06 1.98 27.39
N PRO A 6 -19.86 2.11 27.98
CA PRO A 6 -19.27 3.43 28.26
C PRO A 6 -19.12 4.30 26.99
N PHE A 7 -18.65 3.71 25.88
CA PHE A 7 -18.50 4.45 24.63
C PHE A 7 -19.86 4.89 24.08
N LEU A 8 -20.86 3.99 24.11
CA LEU A 8 -22.21 4.30 23.69
C LEU A 8 -22.82 5.45 24.50
N ARG A 9 -22.67 5.44 25.84
CA ARG A 9 -23.14 6.52 26.71
C ARG A 9 -22.49 7.86 26.37
N ALA A 10 -21.19 7.86 26.09
CA ALA A 10 -20.49 9.07 25.67
C ALA A 10 -21.01 9.60 24.33
N ALA A 11 -21.24 8.72 23.35
CA ALA A 11 -21.80 9.10 22.05
C ALA A 11 -23.23 9.67 22.17
N ALA A 12 -24.08 9.02 22.99
CA ALA A 12 -25.45 9.49 23.27
C ALA A 12 -25.45 10.88 23.91
N ARG A 13 -24.58 11.13 24.89
CA ARG A 13 -24.44 12.45 25.53
C ARG A 13 -24.03 13.55 24.53
N LEU A 14 -23.25 13.20 23.52
CA LEU A 14 -22.81 14.13 22.47
C LEU A 14 -23.81 14.23 21.30
N GLY A 15 -24.91 13.45 21.31
CA GLY A 15 -25.88 13.42 20.20
C GLY A 15 -25.31 12.81 18.92
N VAL A 16 -24.27 11.98 19.00
CA VAL A 16 -23.57 11.43 17.83
C VAL A 16 -24.10 10.05 17.50
N ARG A 17 -24.46 9.83 16.23
CA ARG A 17 -24.86 8.50 15.75
C ARG A 17 -23.70 7.51 15.74
N VAL A 18 -23.98 6.24 16.01
CA VAL A 18 -22.98 5.19 16.14
C VAL A 18 -23.28 3.99 15.26
N HIS A 19 -22.22 3.44 14.69
CA HIS A 19 -22.20 2.08 14.17
C HIS A 19 -21.70 1.17 15.29
N VAL A 20 -22.49 0.16 15.66
CA VAL A 20 -22.07 -0.88 16.61
C VAL A 20 -21.10 -1.82 15.91
N LYS A 21 -19.91 -2.01 16.50
CA LYS A 21 -18.93 -2.97 15.98
C LYS A 21 -19.02 -4.28 16.73
N VAL A 22 -19.09 -5.34 15.95
CA VAL A 22 -19.11 -6.72 16.42
C VAL A 22 -17.81 -7.37 16.03
N ASP A 23 -17.22 -8.12 16.94
CA ASP A 23 -16.08 -8.96 16.65
C ASP A 23 -16.56 -10.34 16.20
N THR A 24 -16.49 -10.61 14.90
CA THR A 24 -16.81 -11.93 14.34
C THR A 24 -15.60 -12.87 14.27
N GLY A 25 -14.41 -12.39 14.63
CA GLY A 25 -13.16 -13.16 14.59
C GLY A 25 -11.87 -12.35 14.40
N MET A 26 -11.93 -11.00 14.31
CA MET A 26 -10.73 -10.17 14.15
C MET A 26 -9.92 -10.06 15.45
N GLY A 27 -10.56 -10.16 16.62
CA GLY A 27 -9.88 -10.14 17.91
C GLY A 27 -9.32 -8.77 18.33
N ARG A 28 -9.76 -7.67 17.70
CA ARG A 28 -9.20 -6.32 17.91
C ARG A 28 -10.13 -5.37 18.65
N LEU A 29 -11.29 -5.08 18.06
CA LEU A 29 -12.32 -4.22 18.64
C LEU A 29 -13.68 -4.76 18.21
N GLY A 30 -14.66 -4.69 19.11
CA GLY A 30 -16.03 -5.13 18.86
C GLY A 30 -16.59 -5.83 20.09
N VAL A 31 -17.90 -5.79 20.27
CA VAL A 31 -18.58 -6.68 21.21
C VAL A 31 -18.68 -8.08 20.64
N ARG A 32 -18.87 -9.09 21.49
CA ARG A 32 -19.12 -10.45 21.01
C ARG A 32 -20.48 -10.53 20.28
N PRO A 33 -20.67 -11.49 19.36
CA PRO A 33 -21.93 -11.60 18.62
C PRO A 33 -23.18 -11.74 19.50
N ASP A 34 -23.07 -12.45 20.62
CA ASP A 34 -24.14 -12.64 21.61
C ASP A 34 -24.48 -11.36 22.40
N GLU A 35 -23.57 -10.40 22.48
CA GLU A 35 -23.77 -9.11 23.15
C GLU A 35 -24.28 -8.01 22.21
N ALA A 36 -24.13 -8.22 20.89
CA ALA A 36 -24.40 -7.22 19.87
C ALA A 36 -25.84 -6.72 19.88
N ALA A 37 -26.81 -7.63 20.06
CA ALA A 37 -28.22 -7.28 20.09
C ALA A 37 -28.57 -6.37 21.28
N GLY A 38 -27.99 -6.63 22.45
CA GLY A 38 -28.16 -5.79 23.63
C GLY A 38 -27.57 -4.40 23.45
N LEU A 39 -26.39 -4.29 22.84
CA LEU A 39 -25.78 -2.98 22.58
C LEU A 39 -26.54 -2.18 21.51
N CYS A 40 -27.06 -2.85 20.46
CA CYS A 40 -27.91 -2.20 19.46
C CYS A 40 -29.22 -1.70 20.07
N ALA A 41 -29.87 -2.48 20.96
CA ALA A 41 -31.08 -2.04 21.66
C ALA A 41 -30.83 -0.75 22.46
N ARG A 42 -29.76 -0.72 23.26
CA ARG A 42 -29.38 0.47 24.03
C ARG A 42 -29.10 1.68 23.12
N ALA A 43 -28.45 1.45 21.98
CA ALA A 43 -28.16 2.51 21.03
C ALA A 43 -29.42 3.05 20.35
N SER A 44 -30.39 2.17 20.07
CA SER A 44 -31.69 2.53 19.50
C SER A 44 -32.54 3.31 20.50
N GLU A 45 -32.60 2.87 21.76
CA GLU A 45 -33.31 3.57 22.85
C GLU A 45 -32.76 4.98 23.07
N ALA A 46 -31.45 5.15 22.94
CA ALA A 46 -30.79 6.45 23.01
C ALA A 46 -30.91 7.28 21.72
N GLY A 47 -31.58 6.77 20.68
CA GLY A 47 -31.77 7.48 19.40
C GLY A 47 -30.49 7.67 18.57
N VAL A 48 -29.43 6.90 18.83
CA VAL A 48 -28.11 7.05 18.19
C VAL A 48 -27.69 5.88 17.31
N LEU A 49 -28.47 4.80 17.21
CA LEU A 49 -28.12 3.66 16.35
C LEU A 49 -28.16 4.05 14.86
N ALA A 50 -27.03 3.90 14.16
CA ALA A 50 -26.93 4.13 12.71
C ALA A 50 -26.53 2.89 11.91
N GLY A 51 -25.77 1.96 12.49
CA GLY A 51 -25.32 0.81 11.72
C GLY A 51 -24.71 -0.30 12.57
N LEU A 52 -24.43 -1.41 11.89
CA LEU A 52 -23.75 -2.60 12.39
C LEU A 52 -22.53 -2.87 11.50
N MET A 53 -21.39 -3.18 12.10
CA MET A 53 -20.18 -3.43 11.33
C MET A 53 -19.29 -4.52 11.93
N SER A 54 -18.52 -5.17 11.06
CA SER A 54 -17.41 -6.06 11.44
C SER A 54 -16.22 -5.85 10.50
N HIS A 55 -15.12 -6.56 10.74
CA HIS A 55 -13.94 -6.57 9.89
C HIS A 55 -13.42 -7.99 9.71
N PHE A 56 -13.11 -8.35 8.47
CA PHE A 56 -12.49 -9.64 8.16
C PHE A 56 -11.01 -9.63 8.52
N ALA A 57 -10.52 -10.76 9.02
CA ALA A 57 -9.12 -10.98 9.33
C ALA A 57 -8.34 -11.60 8.16
N THR A 58 -9.00 -12.41 7.34
CA THR A 58 -8.37 -13.24 6.30
C THR A 58 -9.06 -13.09 4.94
N ALA A 59 -9.61 -11.91 4.65
CA ALA A 59 -10.32 -11.70 3.38
C ALA A 59 -9.39 -11.69 2.16
N ASP A 60 -8.09 -11.49 2.40
CA ASP A 60 -6.96 -11.46 1.48
C ASP A 60 -6.17 -12.77 1.44
N GLU A 61 -6.51 -13.76 2.27
CA GLU A 61 -5.87 -15.08 2.29
C GLU A 61 -6.47 -16.03 1.25
N GLU A 62 -5.68 -17.01 0.80
CA GLU A 62 -6.16 -18.06 -0.11
C GLU A 62 -7.16 -19.01 0.59
N ASP A 63 -6.85 -19.42 1.83
CA ASP A 63 -7.77 -20.21 2.65
C ASP A 63 -8.94 -19.34 3.13
N THR A 64 -10.13 -19.71 2.65
CA THR A 64 -11.37 -18.99 2.92
C THR A 64 -12.13 -19.48 4.15
N ALA A 65 -11.68 -20.54 4.82
CA ALA A 65 -12.43 -21.16 5.92
C ALA A 65 -12.79 -20.15 7.03
N PHE A 66 -11.83 -19.33 7.45
CA PHE A 66 -12.08 -18.32 8.49
C PHE A 66 -12.89 -17.13 7.97
N PHE A 67 -12.69 -16.72 6.72
CA PHE A 67 -13.49 -15.68 6.07
C PHE A 67 -14.97 -16.07 6.02
N GLU A 68 -15.29 -17.28 5.58
CA GLU A 68 -16.67 -17.79 5.51
C GLU A 68 -17.29 -17.93 6.91
N LEU A 69 -16.52 -18.35 7.92
CA LEU A 69 -16.96 -18.37 9.32
C LEU A 69 -17.35 -16.96 9.80
N GLN A 70 -16.49 -15.96 9.57
CA GLN A 70 -16.78 -14.58 9.94
C GLN A 70 -17.98 -14.02 9.18
N LEU A 71 -18.13 -14.35 7.89
CA LEU A 71 -19.23 -13.91 7.04
C LEU A 71 -20.56 -14.49 7.50
N GLY A 72 -20.60 -15.79 7.81
CA GLY A 72 -21.80 -16.47 8.31
C GLY A 72 -22.29 -15.85 9.62
N ARG A 73 -21.39 -15.69 10.60
CA ARG A 73 -21.70 -15.05 11.89
C ARG A 73 -22.30 -13.65 11.73
N PHE A 74 -21.71 -12.84 10.84
CA PHE A 74 -22.23 -11.49 10.61
C PHE A 74 -23.57 -11.52 9.89
N THR A 75 -23.74 -12.39 8.89
CA THR A 75 -24.96 -12.50 8.09
C THR A 75 -26.17 -12.86 8.96
N GLU A 76 -26.03 -13.87 9.81
CA GLU A 76 -27.08 -14.30 10.74
C GLU A 76 -27.48 -13.17 11.70
N LEU A 77 -26.48 -12.54 12.33
CA LEU A 77 -26.70 -11.44 13.26
C LEU A 77 -27.35 -10.22 12.58
N ALA A 78 -26.88 -9.87 11.37
CA ALA A 78 -27.40 -8.75 10.61
C ALA A 78 -28.86 -8.99 10.20
N ALA A 79 -29.23 -10.21 9.80
CA ALA A 79 -30.60 -10.54 9.45
C ALA A 79 -31.55 -10.36 10.66
N GLY A 80 -31.18 -10.88 11.82
CA GLY A 80 -31.96 -10.72 13.05
C GLY A 80 -32.12 -9.26 13.49
N LEU A 81 -31.06 -8.46 13.37
CA LEU A 81 -31.10 -7.04 13.73
C LEU A 81 -31.86 -6.19 12.73
N LYS A 82 -31.77 -6.46 11.41
CA LYS A 82 -32.53 -5.74 10.39
C LYS A 82 -34.03 -5.98 10.50
N ALA A 83 -34.46 -7.15 10.95
CA ALA A 83 -35.88 -7.42 11.24
C ALA A 83 -36.44 -6.48 12.33
N ARG A 84 -35.61 -6.06 13.29
CA ARG A 84 -35.99 -5.13 14.37
C ARG A 84 -35.70 -3.67 14.02
N TYR A 85 -34.67 -3.41 13.23
CA TYR A 85 -34.21 -2.07 12.85
C TYR A 85 -34.07 -2.01 11.32
N PRO A 86 -35.17 -1.79 10.56
CA PRO A 86 -35.14 -1.89 9.09
C PRO A 86 -34.18 -0.92 8.40
N SER A 87 -33.86 0.22 9.03
CA SER A 87 -32.93 1.23 8.50
C SER A 87 -31.46 1.02 8.90
N LEU A 88 -31.13 -0.12 9.54
CA LEU A 88 -29.79 -0.40 10.04
C LEU A 88 -28.82 -0.66 8.90
N LEU A 89 -27.82 0.22 8.72
CA LEU A 89 -26.76 0.02 7.74
C LEU A 89 -25.76 -1.05 8.21
N CYS A 90 -25.60 -2.11 7.43
CA CYS A 90 -24.68 -3.21 7.70
C CYS A 90 -23.49 -3.15 6.74
N HIS A 91 -22.26 -3.28 7.27
CA HIS A 91 -21.05 -3.29 6.44
C HIS A 91 -19.88 -4.06 7.06
N THR A 92 -19.22 -4.90 6.26
CA THR A 92 -18.04 -5.68 6.70
C THR A 92 -16.88 -5.56 5.73
N ALA A 93 -17.14 -5.49 4.42
CA ALA A 93 -16.12 -5.54 3.39
C ALA A 93 -15.08 -4.42 3.50
N ASN A 94 -13.82 -4.83 3.57
CA ASN A 94 -12.65 -4.02 3.22
C ASN A 94 -12.33 -4.20 1.72
N SER A 95 -11.21 -3.69 1.22
CA SER A 95 -10.79 -3.88 -0.18
C SER A 95 -10.80 -5.36 -0.60
N ALA A 96 -10.16 -6.24 0.17
CA ALA A 96 -10.04 -7.66 -0.16
C ALA A 96 -11.41 -8.36 -0.25
N ALA A 97 -12.27 -8.17 0.76
CA ALA A 97 -13.62 -8.72 0.77
C ALA A 97 -14.52 -8.12 -0.33
N THR A 98 -14.26 -6.87 -0.73
CA THR A 98 -14.99 -6.22 -1.84
C THR A 98 -14.67 -6.93 -3.16
N LEU A 99 -13.38 -7.17 -3.43
CA LEU A 99 -12.90 -7.87 -4.63
C LEU A 99 -13.31 -9.34 -4.64
N ARG A 100 -13.43 -9.98 -3.46
CA ARG A 100 -13.85 -11.37 -3.35
C ARG A 100 -15.30 -11.62 -3.77
N GLY A 101 -16.20 -10.66 -3.56
CA GLY A 101 -17.53 -10.71 -4.16
C GLY A 101 -18.69 -10.14 -3.33
N PRO A 102 -19.90 -10.06 -3.94
CA PRO A 102 -21.02 -9.28 -3.43
C PRO A 102 -21.64 -9.79 -2.12
N ARG A 103 -21.42 -11.05 -1.74
CA ARG A 103 -21.91 -11.63 -0.49
C ARG A 103 -21.42 -10.87 0.75
N ALA A 104 -20.26 -10.20 0.68
CA ALA A 104 -19.69 -9.44 1.78
C ALA A 104 -20.01 -7.93 1.73
N HIS A 105 -20.70 -7.44 0.69
CA HIS A 105 -20.90 -6.00 0.48
C HIS A 105 -21.95 -5.41 1.42
N PHE A 106 -23.02 -6.16 1.72
CA PHE A 106 -24.16 -5.69 2.51
C PHE A 106 -24.67 -4.34 1.97
N ASP A 107 -24.82 -3.32 2.82
CA ASP A 107 -25.33 -2.00 2.42
C ASP A 107 -24.21 -1.02 2.03
N MET A 108 -22.95 -1.30 2.40
CA MET A 108 -21.82 -0.41 2.17
C MET A 108 -20.49 -1.17 2.24
N VAL A 109 -19.56 -0.83 1.34
CA VAL A 109 -18.18 -1.33 1.36
C VAL A 109 -17.21 -0.26 1.86
N ARG A 110 -16.07 -0.67 2.44
CA ARG A 110 -15.02 0.23 2.94
C ARG A 110 -13.71 -0.05 2.22
N THR A 111 -13.67 0.27 0.94
CA THR A 111 -12.46 0.16 0.12
C THR A 111 -11.40 1.14 0.62
N GLY A 112 -10.18 0.62 0.82
CA GLY A 112 -9.01 1.38 1.24
C GLY A 112 -7.94 1.26 0.17
N ILE A 113 -7.02 0.31 0.33
CA ILE A 113 -5.86 0.13 -0.57
C ILE A 113 -6.21 0.02 -2.06
N ALA A 114 -7.34 -0.62 -2.40
CA ALA A 114 -7.78 -0.78 -3.78
C ALA A 114 -8.14 0.56 -4.44
N MET A 115 -8.55 1.58 -3.67
CA MET A 115 -8.77 2.93 -4.19
C MET A 115 -7.48 3.59 -4.71
N TYR A 116 -6.32 3.13 -4.23
CA TYR A 116 -5.01 3.60 -4.68
C TYR A 116 -4.40 2.70 -5.76
N GLY A 117 -5.18 1.73 -6.26
CA GLY A 117 -4.76 0.82 -7.31
C GLY A 117 -3.76 -0.24 -6.87
N LEU A 118 -3.77 -0.57 -5.57
CA LEU A 118 -2.83 -1.52 -4.97
C LEU A 118 -3.57 -2.77 -4.49
N ALA A 119 -2.93 -3.93 -4.64
CA ALA A 119 -3.57 -5.21 -4.40
C ALA A 119 -3.64 -5.54 -2.91
N PRO A 120 -4.81 -5.89 -2.34
CA PRO A 120 -4.92 -6.14 -0.90
C PRO A 120 -4.08 -7.31 -0.39
N ALA A 121 -3.87 -8.33 -1.23
CA ALA A 121 -3.07 -9.52 -0.91
C ALA A 121 -1.58 -9.35 -1.23
N ASN A 122 -1.14 -8.11 -1.53
CA ASN A 122 0.24 -7.79 -1.88
C ASN A 122 0.77 -8.56 -3.11
N ASP A 123 -0.14 -8.94 -4.01
CA ASP A 123 0.10 -9.60 -5.29
C ASP A 123 0.04 -8.61 -6.46
N ASP A 124 0.01 -9.09 -7.70
CA ASP A 124 0.00 -8.21 -8.87
C ASP A 124 -1.35 -7.47 -8.99
N PRO A 125 -1.40 -6.12 -8.84
CA PRO A 125 -2.64 -5.36 -8.85
C PRO A 125 -3.40 -5.45 -10.18
N PHE A 126 -2.70 -5.73 -11.28
CA PHE A 126 -3.32 -5.85 -12.60
C PHE A 126 -4.17 -7.13 -12.73
N LEU A 127 -3.96 -8.15 -11.88
CA LEU A 127 -4.84 -9.32 -11.80
C LEU A 127 -6.25 -8.96 -11.31
N HIS A 128 -6.40 -7.83 -10.63
CA HIS A 128 -7.65 -7.33 -10.05
C HIS A 128 -8.19 -6.10 -10.80
N ASP A 129 -7.67 -5.82 -12.00
CA ASP A 129 -7.98 -4.64 -12.81
C ASP A 129 -7.74 -3.31 -12.07
N LEU A 130 -6.78 -3.33 -11.13
CA LEU A 130 -6.38 -2.16 -10.35
C LEU A 130 -5.24 -1.41 -11.05
N ARG A 131 -5.30 -0.07 -10.99
CA ARG A 131 -4.33 0.82 -11.63
C ARG A 131 -3.58 1.64 -10.59
N PRO A 132 -2.31 1.34 -10.30
CA PRO A 132 -1.53 2.06 -9.29
C PRO A 132 -1.57 3.58 -9.48
N ALA A 133 -2.00 4.30 -8.45
CA ALA A 133 -2.20 5.75 -8.51
C ALA A 133 -0.96 6.57 -8.10
N MET A 134 0.04 5.93 -7.48
CA MET A 134 1.23 6.59 -6.95
C MET A 134 2.50 6.14 -7.67
N LYS A 135 3.36 7.10 -7.99
CA LYS A 135 4.74 6.89 -8.44
C LYS A 135 5.68 7.71 -7.55
N LEU A 136 6.72 7.09 -6.99
CA LEU A 136 7.77 7.78 -6.23
C LEU A 136 9.00 8.00 -7.10
N VAL A 137 9.34 9.26 -7.32
CA VAL A 137 10.43 9.69 -8.20
C VAL A 137 11.44 10.59 -7.49
N SER A 138 12.68 10.51 -7.97
CA SER A 138 13.77 11.44 -7.69
C SER A 138 14.56 11.65 -8.99
N HIS A 139 15.81 12.10 -8.89
CA HIS A 139 16.71 12.27 -10.02
C HIS A 139 18.14 11.93 -9.62
N LEU A 140 19.02 11.69 -10.60
CA LEU A 140 20.45 11.62 -10.33
C LEU A 140 20.96 13.02 -9.98
N ALA A 141 21.43 13.21 -8.74
CA ALA A 141 22.09 14.45 -8.31
C ALA A 141 23.54 14.53 -8.82
N GLY A 142 24.18 13.39 -9.00
CA GLY A 142 25.57 13.31 -9.43
C GLY A 142 25.96 11.90 -9.85
N VAL A 143 27.05 11.78 -10.59
CA VAL A 143 27.66 10.49 -10.94
C VAL A 143 29.15 10.55 -10.60
N ARG A 144 29.68 9.46 -10.03
CA ARG A 144 31.09 9.32 -9.71
C ARG A 144 31.62 8.00 -10.25
N GLU A 145 32.88 8.00 -10.68
CA GLU A 145 33.60 6.78 -11.00
C GLU A 145 34.24 6.22 -9.74
N VAL A 146 34.22 4.90 -9.61
CA VAL A 146 34.85 4.16 -8.52
C VAL A 146 35.58 2.95 -9.11
N GLY A 147 36.77 2.67 -8.59
CA GLY A 147 37.60 1.54 -9.04
C GLY A 147 37.54 0.36 -8.07
N PRO A 148 38.16 -0.78 -8.43
CA PRO A 148 38.26 -1.95 -7.56
C PRO A 148 38.80 -1.59 -6.17
N GLY A 149 38.09 -2.03 -5.11
CA GLY A 149 38.44 -1.77 -3.71
C GLY A 149 37.83 -0.50 -3.11
N ASP A 150 37.31 0.42 -3.93
CA ASP A 150 36.52 1.55 -3.46
C ASP A 150 35.19 1.07 -2.88
N SER A 151 34.68 1.77 -1.87
CA SER A 151 33.46 1.39 -1.17
C SER A 151 32.43 2.52 -1.14
N VAL A 152 31.15 2.15 -1.09
CA VAL A 152 30.03 3.11 -1.11
C VAL A 152 29.20 3.01 0.16
N GLY A 153 28.90 4.17 0.74
CA GLY A 153 28.00 4.30 1.89
C GLY A 153 28.62 3.88 3.24
N TYR A 154 27.82 4.01 4.30
CA TYR A 154 28.26 3.73 5.66
C TYR A 154 28.72 2.29 5.84
N GLY A 155 29.74 2.06 6.68
CA GLY A 155 30.20 0.72 7.04
C GLY A 155 30.78 -0.11 5.90
N ARG A 156 30.97 0.48 4.70
CA ARG A 156 31.62 -0.16 3.54
C ARG A 156 30.98 -1.52 3.19
N THR A 157 29.65 -1.60 3.25
CA THR A 157 28.90 -2.84 2.98
C THR A 157 28.78 -3.20 1.51
N TRP A 158 29.31 -2.35 0.63
CA TRP A 158 29.48 -2.62 -0.78
C TRP A 158 30.85 -2.10 -1.20
N ILE A 159 31.59 -2.93 -1.92
CA ILE A 159 32.94 -2.67 -2.42
C ILE A 159 32.92 -3.00 -3.91
N ALA A 160 33.43 -2.10 -4.73
CA ALA A 160 33.56 -2.30 -6.15
C ALA A 160 34.59 -3.41 -6.43
N ASP A 161 34.23 -4.36 -7.28
CA ASP A 161 35.09 -5.42 -7.80
C ASP A 161 35.71 -5.05 -9.16
N GLU A 162 35.08 -4.13 -9.89
CA GLU A 162 35.49 -3.60 -11.18
C GLU A 162 35.33 -2.08 -11.25
N ASP A 163 35.92 -1.45 -12.27
CA ASP A 163 35.66 -0.04 -12.57
C ASP A 163 34.17 0.16 -12.86
N THR A 164 33.51 0.98 -12.06
CA THR A 164 32.07 1.20 -12.18
C THR A 164 31.66 2.63 -11.88
N ARG A 165 30.39 2.94 -12.14
CA ARG A 165 29.81 4.27 -11.96
C ARG A 165 28.73 4.22 -10.90
N ILE A 166 28.77 5.18 -9.98
CA ILE A 166 27.80 5.30 -8.89
C ILE A 166 27.00 6.58 -9.10
N GLY A 167 25.69 6.43 -9.23
CA GLY A 167 24.74 7.52 -9.20
C GLY A 167 24.35 7.87 -7.77
N VAL A 168 24.33 9.16 -7.43
CA VAL A 168 23.82 9.67 -6.16
C VAL A 168 22.39 10.15 -6.36
N VAL A 169 21.46 9.70 -5.52
CA VAL A 169 20.04 10.04 -5.57
C VAL A 169 19.67 10.76 -4.27
N PRO A 170 19.11 11.98 -4.30
CA PRO A 170 18.81 12.79 -3.12
C PRO A 170 17.48 12.35 -2.49
N VAL A 171 17.44 11.10 -2.03
CA VAL A 171 16.34 10.51 -1.27
C VAL A 171 16.91 9.44 -0.35
N GLY A 172 16.43 9.39 0.89
CA GLY A 172 16.93 8.45 1.89
C GLY A 172 15.84 7.95 2.83
N TYR A 173 16.26 7.36 3.95
CA TYR A 173 15.30 6.73 4.87
C TYR A 173 14.40 7.73 5.59
N ALA A 174 14.78 9.00 5.70
CA ALA A 174 13.89 10.03 6.26
C ALA A 174 12.84 10.52 5.25
N ASP A 175 12.93 10.11 3.98
CA ASP A 175 11.88 10.29 2.95
C ASP A 175 10.89 9.13 2.86
N GLY A 176 11.20 8.00 3.51
CA GLY A 176 10.45 6.75 3.41
C GLY A 176 11.17 5.62 2.66
N VAL A 177 12.40 5.84 2.17
CA VAL A 177 13.17 4.79 1.50
C VAL A 177 13.87 3.92 2.54
N ARG A 178 13.24 2.80 2.89
CA ARG A 178 13.69 1.94 3.98
C ARG A 178 15.15 1.52 3.81
N ARG A 179 15.95 1.74 4.86
CA ARG A 179 17.39 1.44 4.86
C ARG A 179 17.72 -0.02 4.53
N ALA A 180 16.80 -0.94 4.79
CA ALA A 180 16.91 -2.35 4.48
C ALA A 180 16.99 -2.64 2.97
N LEU A 181 16.57 -1.71 2.09
CA LEU A 181 16.71 -1.86 0.63
C LEU A 181 18.17 -1.71 0.15
N GLY A 182 19.10 -1.27 0.99
CA GLY A 182 20.50 -1.18 0.62
C GLY A 182 21.06 -2.56 0.22
N ASN A 183 21.76 -2.63 -0.91
CA ASN A 183 22.32 -3.85 -1.51
C ASN A 183 21.30 -4.89 -2.03
N ILE A 184 20.00 -4.72 -1.81
CA ILE A 184 18.98 -5.69 -2.26
C ILE A 184 17.91 -5.08 -3.16
N GLY A 185 17.70 -3.76 -3.06
CA GLY A 185 16.71 -3.03 -3.84
C GLY A 185 17.25 -2.58 -5.18
N GLU A 186 16.32 -2.20 -6.06
CA GLU A 186 16.59 -1.63 -7.37
C GLU A 186 15.73 -0.39 -7.59
N VAL A 187 16.17 0.47 -8.50
CA VAL A 187 15.40 1.60 -9.01
C VAL A 187 15.48 1.64 -10.54
N LEU A 188 14.60 2.39 -11.19
CA LEU A 188 14.74 2.68 -12.62
C LEU A 188 15.46 4.01 -12.80
N VAL A 189 16.65 4.00 -13.38
CA VAL A 189 17.39 5.20 -13.80
C VAL A 189 17.22 5.37 -15.30
N ALA A 190 16.57 6.45 -15.74
CA ALA A 190 16.21 6.68 -17.14
C ALA A 190 15.52 5.45 -17.79
N GLY A 191 14.67 4.76 -17.03
CA GLY A 191 13.97 3.55 -17.48
C GLY A 191 14.75 2.23 -17.39
N ARG A 192 16.00 2.25 -16.89
CA ARG A 192 16.82 1.05 -16.71
C ARG A 192 16.95 0.66 -15.24
N ARG A 193 16.71 -0.61 -14.91
CA ARG A 193 16.93 -1.13 -13.56
C ARG A 193 18.41 -1.01 -13.16
N CYS A 194 18.64 -0.38 -12.01
CA CYS A 194 19.94 -0.15 -11.43
C CYS A 194 19.87 -0.53 -9.94
N PRO A 195 20.79 -1.38 -9.44
CA PRO A 195 20.75 -1.83 -8.06
C PRO A 195 21.16 -0.70 -7.11
N ILE A 196 20.50 -0.64 -5.95
CA ILE A 196 20.91 0.19 -4.82
C ILE A 196 22.16 -0.45 -4.21
N VAL A 197 23.24 0.30 -4.10
CA VAL A 197 24.52 -0.18 -3.56
C VAL A 197 24.95 0.63 -2.36
N GLY A 198 25.47 -0.04 -1.34
CA GLY A 198 25.76 0.54 -0.04
C GLY A 198 24.52 0.73 0.82
N ARG A 199 24.75 1.15 2.07
CA ARG A 199 23.65 1.52 2.98
C ARG A 199 23.03 2.86 2.57
N ILE A 200 21.71 2.89 2.52
CA ILE A 200 20.92 4.12 2.35
C ILE A 200 21.17 5.04 3.55
N SER A 201 21.44 6.31 3.26
CA SER A 201 21.65 7.37 4.25
C SER A 201 20.33 8.08 4.57
N MET A 202 20.37 9.08 5.47
CA MET A 202 19.17 9.80 5.89
C MET A 202 18.48 10.49 4.71
N ASP A 203 19.26 11.15 3.85
CA ASP A 203 18.76 12.04 2.80
C ASP A 203 19.27 11.66 1.39
N GLN A 204 20.02 10.56 1.28
CA GLN A 204 20.58 10.13 0.00
C GLN A 204 20.78 8.62 -0.06
N MET A 205 20.71 8.09 -1.28
CA MET A 205 21.07 6.72 -1.61
C MET A 205 21.94 6.69 -2.86
N THR A 206 22.55 5.54 -3.10
CA THR A 206 23.48 5.32 -4.21
C THR A 206 23.08 4.12 -5.03
N VAL A 207 23.25 4.24 -6.34
CA VAL A 207 22.85 3.22 -7.31
C VAL A 207 24.02 2.92 -8.23
N ARG A 208 24.23 1.66 -8.58
CA ARG A 208 25.26 1.30 -9.56
C ARG A 208 24.70 1.49 -10.97
N LEU A 209 25.41 2.29 -11.75
CA LEU A 209 25.04 2.65 -13.11
C LEU A 209 25.80 1.77 -14.11
N PRO A 210 25.13 1.22 -15.12
CA PRO A 210 25.79 0.55 -16.22
C PRO A 210 26.68 1.51 -17.03
N GLY A 211 27.70 0.97 -17.71
CA GLY A 211 28.66 1.75 -18.50
C GLY A 211 28.01 2.81 -19.40
N GLY A 212 28.46 4.06 -19.27
CA GLY A 212 27.93 5.22 -20.01
C GLY A 212 26.47 5.62 -19.72
N TRP A 213 25.73 4.84 -18.91
CA TRP A 213 24.32 5.08 -18.62
C TRP A 213 24.11 6.01 -17.42
N GLY A 214 23.09 6.87 -17.49
CA GLY A 214 22.76 7.78 -16.40
C GLY A 214 23.66 9.03 -16.36
N ARG A 215 23.01 10.19 -16.25
CA ARG A 215 23.64 11.51 -16.12
C ARG A 215 22.85 12.34 -15.09
N PRO A 216 23.50 13.34 -14.45
CA PRO A 216 22.81 14.23 -13.52
C PRO A 216 21.53 14.82 -14.15
N GLY A 217 20.43 14.80 -13.41
CA GLY A 217 19.10 15.21 -13.86
C GLY A 217 18.20 14.10 -14.38
N ASP A 218 18.74 12.92 -14.74
CA ASP A 218 17.91 11.80 -15.22
C ASP A 218 16.91 11.32 -14.14
N GLU A 219 15.70 10.95 -14.56
CA GLU A 219 14.65 10.41 -13.67
C GLU A 219 15.13 9.14 -12.97
N VAL A 220 14.87 9.07 -11.66
CA VAL A 220 15.03 7.87 -10.84
C VAL A 220 13.67 7.47 -10.27
N VAL A 221 13.14 6.32 -10.66
CA VAL A 221 11.86 5.78 -10.17
C VAL A 221 12.11 4.72 -9.11
N LEU A 222 11.60 4.94 -7.91
CA LEU A 222 11.71 4.00 -6.80
C LEU A 222 10.58 2.96 -6.85
N PHE A 223 9.36 3.41 -7.17
CA PHE A 223 8.24 2.57 -7.57
C PHE A 223 7.27 3.35 -8.48
N GLY A 224 6.53 2.62 -9.30
CA GLY A 224 5.72 3.08 -10.44
C GLY A 224 6.37 2.82 -11.80
N ALA A 225 5.72 3.28 -12.87
CA ALA A 225 6.21 3.12 -14.25
C ALA A 225 7.18 4.25 -14.63
N ALA A 226 8.23 3.94 -15.39
CA ALA A 226 9.14 4.94 -15.96
C ALA A 226 8.42 5.84 -16.99
N GLY A 227 8.92 7.05 -17.22
CA GLY A 227 8.58 7.77 -18.46
C GLY A 227 7.43 8.77 -18.40
N ASP A 228 6.84 9.05 -17.23
CA ASP A 228 5.82 10.09 -17.12
C ASP A 228 6.36 11.46 -16.66
N GLY A 229 7.67 11.61 -16.45
CA GLY A 229 8.26 12.84 -15.90
C GLY A 229 9.72 13.03 -16.31
N VAL A 230 9.94 14.04 -17.15
CA VAL A 230 11.24 14.51 -17.68
C VAL A 230 11.83 13.62 -18.78
N ALA A 231 11.92 14.22 -19.97
CA ALA A 231 12.36 13.61 -21.21
C ALA A 231 13.82 13.14 -21.18
N GLY A 232 14.11 12.01 -21.85
CA GLY A 232 15.41 11.74 -22.44
C GLY A 232 16.00 10.35 -22.19
N GLY A 233 15.51 9.33 -22.89
CA GLY A 233 16.22 8.05 -22.98
C GLY A 233 15.60 7.08 -23.97
N ALA A 234 16.26 6.87 -25.10
CA ALA A 234 15.84 5.97 -26.18
C ALA A 234 15.72 4.50 -25.70
N SER A 235 14.77 3.78 -26.30
CA SER A 235 14.60 2.34 -26.12
C SER A 235 15.84 1.57 -26.60
N VAL A 236 16.49 0.83 -25.70
CA VAL A 236 17.51 -0.15 -26.05
C VAL A 236 17.06 -1.53 -25.54
N ALA A 237 17.24 -2.56 -26.37
CA ALA A 237 16.92 -3.95 -26.05
C ALA A 237 17.93 -4.54 -25.05
N TRP A 238 17.46 -5.41 -24.14
CA TRP A 238 18.26 -5.96 -23.03
C TRP A 238 18.17 -7.49 -22.94
N THR A 239 19.27 -8.12 -22.56
CA THR A 239 19.39 -9.56 -22.21
C THR A 239 20.07 -9.72 -20.83
N TRP A 240 19.62 -10.73 -20.05
CA TRP A 240 20.06 -11.25 -18.73
C TRP A 240 19.44 -10.69 -17.42
N PRO A 241 19.14 -11.55 -16.41
CA PRO A 241 18.17 -12.65 -16.41
C PRO A 241 16.78 -12.22 -15.90
N SER A 242 16.55 -10.95 -15.58
CA SER A 242 15.25 -10.40 -15.19
C SER A 242 14.95 -9.19 -16.08
N ALA A 243 14.39 -9.46 -17.25
CA ALA A 243 13.81 -8.42 -18.10
C ALA A 243 12.90 -7.52 -17.24
N PRO A 244 12.86 -6.20 -17.48
CA PRO A 244 11.94 -5.34 -16.76
C PRO A 244 10.53 -5.91 -16.94
N ARG A 245 9.81 -6.14 -15.84
CA ARG A 245 8.36 -6.35 -15.94
C ARG A 245 7.83 -5.06 -16.55
N ARG A 246 7.32 -5.17 -17.76
CA ARG A 246 6.77 -4.05 -18.52
C ARG A 246 5.28 -3.92 -18.18
N ASP A 247 4.74 -2.72 -18.25
CA ASP A 247 3.30 -2.57 -18.34
C ASP A 247 2.76 -3.10 -19.68
N GLU A 248 1.44 -3.07 -19.86
CA GLU A 248 0.77 -3.49 -21.10
C GLU A 248 1.28 -2.75 -22.35
N ARG A 249 1.90 -1.57 -22.17
CA ARG A 249 2.46 -0.72 -23.24
C ARG A 249 3.96 -0.91 -23.42
N GLY A 250 4.58 -1.82 -22.67
CA GLY A 250 6.01 -2.06 -22.75
C GLY A 250 6.85 -1.17 -21.83
N THR A 251 6.27 -0.36 -20.95
CA THR A 251 7.01 0.59 -20.11
C THR A 251 7.65 -0.11 -18.91
N PRO A 252 8.96 0.06 -18.65
CA PRO A 252 9.59 -0.46 -17.44
C PRO A 252 8.93 0.06 -16.17
N ARG A 253 8.65 -0.81 -15.19
CA ARG A 253 8.07 -0.43 -13.89
C ARG A 253 8.72 -1.18 -12.71
N ILE A 254 8.51 -0.64 -11.52
CA ILE A 254 8.73 -1.31 -10.22
C ILE A 254 7.44 -1.17 -9.42
N LEU A 255 6.81 -2.27 -9.01
CA LEU A 255 5.59 -2.24 -8.19
C LEU A 255 5.90 -1.98 -6.71
N CYS A 256 4.94 -1.41 -5.98
CA CYS A 256 5.03 -1.31 -4.52
C CYS A 256 5.14 -2.70 -3.88
N GLU A 257 4.46 -3.69 -4.46
CA GLU A 257 4.46 -5.08 -4.04
C GLU A 257 5.84 -5.74 -4.22
N GLU A 258 6.61 -5.36 -5.25
CA GLU A 258 8.01 -5.79 -5.42
C GLU A 258 8.89 -5.24 -4.29
N VAL A 259 8.73 -3.96 -3.96
CA VAL A 259 9.45 -3.31 -2.85
C VAL A 259 9.07 -3.93 -1.50
N ALA A 260 7.78 -4.20 -1.30
CA ALA A 260 7.25 -4.82 -0.09
C ALA A 260 7.79 -6.24 0.10
N ALA A 261 7.84 -7.04 -0.98
CA ALA A 261 8.41 -8.39 -0.96
C ALA A 261 9.88 -8.41 -0.54
N LEU A 262 10.71 -7.48 -1.07
CA LEU A 262 12.11 -7.34 -0.66
C LEU A 262 12.27 -6.95 0.81
N LEU A 263 11.30 -6.23 1.36
CA LEU A 263 11.30 -5.77 2.75
C LEU A 263 10.67 -6.77 3.72
N GLY A 264 10.06 -7.85 3.23
CA GLY A 264 9.28 -8.78 4.05
C GLY A 264 8.06 -8.11 4.70
N THR A 265 7.41 -7.20 3.97
CA THR A 265 6.21 -6.46 4.41
C THR A 265 5.15 -6.38 3.30
N ILE A 266 4.16 -5.50 3.45
CA ILE A 266 3.04 -5.26 2.54
C ILE A 266 3.09 -3.85 1.91
N ASN A 267 2.47 -3.69 0.74
CA ASN A 267 2.37 -2.44 0.00
C ASN A 267 1.72 -1.28 0.81
N TYR A 268 0.89 -1.59 1.80
CA TYR A 268 0.36 -0.62 2.76
C TYR A 268 1.49 0.10 3.51
N GLU A 269 2.49 -0.63 4.03
CA GLU A 269 3.59 -0.02 4.77
C GLU A 269 4.48 0.81 3.84
N VAL A 270 4.82 0.27 2.67
CA VAL A 270 5.65 0.96 1.67
C VAL A 270 5.08 2.33 1.30
N THR A 271 3.76 2.41 1.10
CA THR A 271 3.11 3.67 0.74
C THR A 271 2.86 4.60 1.94
N CYS A 272 2.57 4.05 3.12
CA CYS A 272 2.44 4.85 4.35
C CYS A 272 3.76 5.46 4.81
N ASP A 273 4.89 4.81 4.50
CA ASP A 273 6.22 5.26 4.90
C ASP A 273 6.72 6.51 4.15
N VAL A 274 6.09 6.90 3.04
CA VAL A 274 6.47 8.10 2.29
C VAL A 274 6.28 9.34 3.17
N ALA A 275 7.38 9.94 3.60
CA ALA A 275 7.36 10.95 4.65
C ALA A 275 6.72 12.28 4.19
N PRO A 276 6.13 13.10 5.09
CA PRO A 276 5.52 14.39 4.73
C PRO A 276 6.43 15.38 4.00
N ARG A 277 7.76 15.27 4.16
CA ARG A 277 8.75 16.13 3.46
C ARG A 277 8.86 15.86 1.95
N VAL A 278 8.40 14.69 1.49
CA VAL A 278 8.33 14.37 0.06
C VAL A 278 7.17 15.14 -0.57
N VAL A 279 7.45 15.93 -1.61
CA VAL A 279 6.43 16.73 -2.29
C VAL A 279 5.47 15.82 -3.06
N ARG A 280 4.16 15.95 -2.82
CA ARG A 280 3.11 15.28 -3.60
C ARG A 280 2.71 16.16 -4.78
N ARG A 281 2.69 15.59 -5.98
CA ARG A 281 2.12 16.21 -7.19
C ARG A 281 0.98 15.34 -7.70
N TYR A 282 -0.19 15.94 -7.85
CA TYR A 282 -1.38 15.26 -8.34
C TYR A 282 -1.51 15.48 -9.85
N ARG A 283 -1.91 14.45 -10.59
CA ARG A 283 -2.08 14.47 -12.04
C ARG A 283 -3.49 13.99 -12.38
N GLY A 284 -4.14 14.67 -13.33
CA GLY A 284 -5.53 14.46 -13.72
C GLY A 284 -6.23 15.79 -13.93
N GLU A 285 -7.23 15.83 -14.81
CA GLU A 285 -8.15 16.97 -14.91
C GLU A 285 -8.90 17.10 -13.57
N ALA A 286 -9.16 18.34 -13.14
CA ALA A 286 -10.16 18.57 -12.10
C ALA A 286 -11.46 17.85 -12.52
N PRO A 287 -12.21 17.22 -11.61
CA PRO A 287 -13.50 16.65 -11.98
C PRO A 287 -14.31 17.72 -12.69
N ALA A 288 -14.89 17.39 -13.85
CA ALA A 288 -15.83 18.26 -14.53
C ALA A 288 -16.92 18.66 -13.51
N GLU A 289 -17.15 19.98 -13.39
CA GLU A 289 -18.20 20.55 -12.53
C GLU A 289 -19.59 20.02 -12.87
#